data_AF-A0A435GI52-F1
#
_entry.id   AF-A0A435GI52-F1
#
_cell.length_a   1.000
_cell.length_b   1.000
_cell.length_c   1.000
_cell.angle_alpha   90.00
_cell.angle_beta   90.00
_cell.angle_gamma   90.00
#
_symmetry.space_group_name_H-M   'P 1'
#
loop_
_entity.id
_entity.type
_entity.pdbx_description
1 polymer ?
#
loop_
_entity_poly.entity_id
_entity_poly.type
_entity_poly.pdbx_seq_one_letter_code
_entity_poly.pdbx_strand_id
1 'polypeptide(L)'
;IIMSGDATPGQIGGFLMALRVRGETVSEISGAVATMRAKMLQVDAPDGAIDIVGTGGDNSHSVNISTGSAFVIAGSGVPVAKHGNRGLSSLTGAADVLVALGVKIDISPEFIGRCIHEAGIGFMFAPAHHP
;
A
#
# COMPACT_ATOMS: atom_id res chain seq x y z
N ILE A 1 -2.45 -7.11 -19.92
CA ILE A 1 -3.74 -6.56 -20.39
C ILE A 1 -4.50 -5.84 -19.28
N ILE A 2 -4.78 -6.46 -18.12
CA ILE A 2 -5.53 -5.78 -17.02
C ILE A 2 -4.80 -4.52 -16.55
N MET A 3 -3.56 -4.65 -16.07
CA MET A 3 -2.69 -3.54 -15.63
C MET A 3 -2.16 -2.66 -16.78
N SER A 4 -2.73 -2.74 -17.97
CA SER A 4 -2.36 -1.92 -19.14
C SER A 4 -3.57 -1.26 -19.77
N GLY A 5 -4.78 -1.45 -19.19
CA GLY A 5 -6.02 -0.88 -19.68
C GLY A 5 -6.66 -1.63 -20.86
N ASP A 6 -6.07 -2.73 -21.32
CA ASP A 6 -6.51 -3.44 -22.53
C ASP A 6 -7.57 -4.53 -22.28
N ALA A 7 -7.90 -4.81 -21.01
CA ALA A 7 -8.91 -5.81 -20.66
C ALA A 7 -10.30 -5.16 -20.55
N THR A 8 -11.32 -5.80 -21.11
CA THR A 8 -12.70 -5.32 -20.95
C THR A 8 -13.19 -5.56 -19.52
N PRO A 9 -14.18 -4.78 -19.02
CA PRO A 9 -14.78 -5.02 -17.70
C PRO A 9 -15.30 -6.45 -17.52
N GLY A 10 -15.85 -7.05 -18.58
CA GLY A 10 -16.31 -8.44 -18.57
C GLY A 10 -15.16 -9.45 -18.41
N GLN A 11 -14.02 -9.22 -19.07
CA GLN A 11 -12.83 -10.06 -18.90
C GLN A 11 -12.26 -9.94 -17.48
N ILE A 12 -12.18 -8.72 -16.93
CA ILE A 12 -11.71 -8.48 -15.56
C ILE A 12 -12.64 -9.18 -14.56
N GLY A 13 -13.94 -8.98 -14.68
CA GLY A 13 -14.94 -9.61 -13.80
C GLY A 13 -14.90 -11.14 -13.85
N GLY A 14 -14.84 -11.72 -15.05
CA GLY A 14 -14.75 -13.17 -15.23
C GLY A 14 -13.48 -13.76 -14.64
N PHE A 15 -12.34 -13.10 -14.85
CA PHE A 15 -11.05 -13.51 -14.28
C PHE A 15 -11.06 -13.50 -12.74
N LEU A 16 -11.52 -12.40 -12.13
CA LEU A 16 -11.58 -12.26 -10.68
C LEU A 16 -12.56 -13.25 -10.04
N MET A 17 -13.71 -13.51 -10.68
CA MET A 17 -14.67 -14.50 -10.19
C MET A 17 -14.11 -15.93 -10.25
N ALA A 18 -13.44 -16.28 -11.36
CA ALA A 18 -12.81 -17.60 -11.50
C ALA A 18 -11.73 -17.84 -10.44
N LEU A 19 -10.93 -16.82 -10.12
CA LEU A 19 -9.98 -16.87 -9.01
C LEU A 19 -10.69 -17.08 -7.68
N ARG A 20 -11.73 -16.28 -7.39
CA ARG A 20 -12.45 -16.32 -6.12
C ARG A 20 -13.10 -17.67 -5.83
N VAL A 21 -13.68 -18.32 -6.85
CA VAL A 21 -14.39 -19.61 -6.71
C VAL A 21 -13.41 -20.78 -6.57
N ARG A 22 -12.34 -20.78 -7.38
CA ARG A 22 -11.33 -21.84 -7.35
C ARG A 22 -10.38 -21.72 -6.16
N GLY A 23 -10.15 -20.51 -5.68
CA GLY A 23 -9.03 -20.14 -4.82
C GLY A 23 -7.77 -19.84 -5.64
N GLU A 24 -7.03 -18.83 -5.20
CA GLU A 24 -5.76 -18.44 -5.79
C GLU A 24 -4.62 -19.36 -5.34
N THR A 25 -3.71 -19.67 -6.26
CA THR A 25 -2.45 -20.36 -5.93
C THR A 25 -1.35 -19.36 -5.60
N VAL A 26 -0.31 -19.83 -4.89
CA VAL A 26 0.88 -19.00 -4.58
C VAL A 26 1.50 -18.44 -5.85
N SER A 27 1.69 -19.25 -6.89
CA SER A 27 2.29 -18.82 -8.16
C SER A 27 1.49 -17.73 -8.87
N GLU A 28 0.16 -17.78 -8.79
CA GLU A 28 -0.72 -16.76 -9.37
C GLU A 28 -0.62 -15.44 -8.60
N ILE A 29 -0.65 -15.50 -7.26
CA ILE A 29 -0.47 -14.32 -6.41
C ILE A 29 0.91 -13.71 -6.64
N SER A 30 1.98 -14.51 -6.62
CA SER A 30 3.35 -14.04 -6.86
C SER A 30 3.51 -13.43 -8.25
N GLY A 31 2.91 -14.02 -9.28
CA GLY A 31 2.92 -13.48 -10.65
C GLY A 31 2.17 -12.14 -10.78
N ALA A 32 1.01 -12.03 -10.12
CA ALA A 32 0.26 -10.79 -10.04
C ALA A 32 1.07 -9.69 -9.33
N VAL A 33 1.66 -10.00 -8.17
CA VAL A 33 2.50 -9.07 -7.41
C VAL A 33 3.72 -8.64 -8.23
N ALA A 34 4.42 -9.56 -8.88
CA ALA A 34 5.57 -9.23 -9.72
C ALA A 34 5.18 -8.26 -10.85
N THR A 35 4.03 -8.50 -11.48
CA THR A 35 3.49 -7.62 -12.53
C THR A 35 3.13 -6.23 -12.00
N MET A 36 2.49 -6.16 -10.83
CA MET A 36 2.15 -4.89 -10.18
C MET A 36 3.42 -4.11 -9.81
N ARG A 37 4.40 -4.77 -9.18
CA ARG A 37 5.66 -4.12 -8.77
C ARG A 37 6.52 -3.66 -9.95
N ALA A 38 6.44 -4.34 -11.09
CA ALA A 38 7.14 -3.91 -12.31
C ALA A 38 6.54 -2.64 -12.94
N LYS A 39 5.29 -2.29 -12.59
CA LYS A 39 4.57 -1.13 -13.13
C LYS A 39 4.41 0.01 -12.12
N MET A 40 4.68 -0.23 -10.84
CA MET A 40 4.51 0.78 -9.79
C MET A 40 5.57 1.88 -9.87
N LEU A 41 5.24 3.07 -9.39
CA LEU A 41 6.23 4.10 -9.13
C LEU A 41 7.08 3.72 -7.91
N GLN A 42 8.38 3.56 -8.13
CA GLN A 42 9.32 3.10 -7.11
C GLN A 42 9.79 4.25 -6.21
N VAL A 43 10.05 3.91 -4.94
CA VAL A 43 10.61 4.79 -3.91
C VAL A 43 11.94 4.19 -3.48
N ASP A 44 12.97 5.03 -3.43
CA ASP A 44 14.25 4.67 -2.84
C ASP A 44 14.12 4.62 -1.31
N ALA A 45 14.62 3.56 -0.69
CA ALA A 45 14.57 3.35 0.75
C ALA A 45 15.87 2.66 1.21
N PRO A 46 16.34 2.96 2.44
CA PRO A 46 17.54 2.31 2.98
C PRO A 46 17.30 0.81 3.22
N ASP A 47 18.40 0.05 3.23
CA ASP A 47 18.37 -1.36 3.58
C ASP A 47 17.76 -1.57 4.98
N GLY A 48 16.94 -2.61 5.12
CA GLY A 48 16.25 -2.91 6.37
C GLY A 48 15.00 -2.06 6.63
N ALA A 49 14.57 -1.21 5.68
CA ALA A 49 13.27 -0.56 5.77
C ALA A 49 12.14 -1.60 5.80
N ILE A 50 11.16 -1.40 6.70
CA ILE A 50 10.03 -2.32 6.87
C ILE A 50 8.70 -1.68 6.50
N ASP A 51 7.71 -2.52 6.20
CA ASP A 51 6.31 -2.12 6.07
C ASP A 51 5.48 -2.77 7.18
N ILE A 52 4.49 -2.03 7.68
CA ILE A 52 3.47 -2.53 8.61
C ILE A 52 2.12 -2.24 7.98
N VAL A 53 1.52 -3.25 7.37
CA VAL A 53 0.32 -3.10 6.54
C VAL A 53 -0.60 -4.31 6.74
N GLY A 54 -1.88 -4.13 6.41
CA GLY A 54 -2.87 -5.21 6.39
C GLY A 54 -3.61 -5.24 5.06
N THR A 55 -4.22 -6.37 4.74
CA THR A 55 -5.07 -6.52 3.55
C THR A 55 -6.35 -5.67 3.62
N GLY A 56 -6.76 -5.27 4.83
CA GLY A 56 -8.06 -4.67 5.09
C GLY A 56 -9.20 -5.71 4.98
N GLY A 57 -10.44 -5.25 5.18
CA GLY A 57 -11.64 -6.07 5.00
C GLY A 57 -11.92 -7.10 6.11
N ASP A 58 -11.24 -7.00 7.25
CA ASP A 58 -11.47 -7.86 8.43
C ASP A 58 -12.73 -7.48 9.24
N ASN A 59 -13.37 -6.36 8.90
CA ASN A 59 -14.52 -5.77 9.60
C ASN A 59 -14.30 -5.61 11.11
N SER A 60 -13.05 -5.46 11.55
CA SER A 60 -12.71 -5.34 12.97
C SER A 60 -13.08 -3.98 13.57
N HIS A 61 -13.31 -2.97 12.72
CA HIS A 61 -13.50 -1.57 13.11
C HIS A 61 -12.41 -1.07 14.07
N SER A 62 -11.21 -1.65 14.00
CA SER A 62 -10.09 -1.25 14.83
C SER A 62 -9.70 0.19 14.51
N VAL A 63 -9.07 0.85 15.48
CA VAL A 63 -8.32 2.07 15.20
C VAL A 63 -7.19 1.79 14.20
N ASN A 64 -6.53 2.82 13.67
CA ASN A 64 -5.41 2.69 12.74
C ASN A 64 -4.13 2.19 13.44
N ILE A 65 -4.19 0.97 13.99
CA ILE A 65 -3.12 0.33 14.79
C ILE A 65 -1.84 0.31 13.97
N SER A 66 -1.88 -0.14 12.71
CA SER A 66 -0.70 -0.22 11.85
C SER A 66 -0.07 1.14 11.56
N THR A 67 -0.83 2.23 11.58
CA THR A 67 -0.30 3.59 11.42
C THR A 67 0.36 4.08 12.70
N GLY A 68 -0.27 3.83 13.86
CA GLY A 68 0.34 4.11 15.16
C GLY A 68 1.65 3.35 15.36
N SER A 69 1.65 2.04 15.05
CA SER A 69 2.85 1.20 15.11
C SER A 69 3.98 1.71 14.22
N ALA A 70 3.67 2.24 13.03
CA ALA A 70 4.68 2.81 12.13
C ALA A 70 5.44 3.96 12.78
N PHE A 71 4.75 4.86 13.49
CA PHE A 71 5.41 5.94 14.23
C PHE A 71 6.28 5.43 15.38
N VAL A 72 5.79 4.45 16.16
CA VAL A 72 6.56 3.88 17.28
C VAL A 72 7.83 3.18 16.77
N ILE A 73 7.73 2.45 15.67
CA ILE A 73 8.86 1.71 15.07
C ILE A 73 9.89 2.69 14.49
N ALA A 74 9.45 3.71 13.76
CA ALA A 74 10.32 4.76 13.26
C ALA A 74 11.03 5.50 14.41
N GLY A 75 10.30 5.83 15.49
CA GLY A 75 10.87 6.42 16.70
C GLY A 75 11.85 5.51 17.45
N SER A 76 11.84 4.21 17.17
CA SER A 76 12.79 3.23 17.70
C SER A 76 14.05 3.08 16.81
N GLY A 77 14.16 3.87 15.73
CA GLY A 77 15.31 3.90 14.84
C GLY A 77 15.27 2.91 13.68
N VAL A 78 14.15 2.21 13.46
CA VAL A 78 13.98 1.31 12.31
C VAL A 78 13.28 2.07 11.18
N PRO A 79 13.87 2.18 9.98
CA PRO A 79 13.24 2.88 8.87
C PRO A 79 11.91 2.23 8.47
N VAL A 80 10.87 3.05 8.27
CA VAL A 80 9.54 2.57 7.88
C VAL A 80 9.15 3.10 6.50
N ALA A 81 8.89 2.20 5.57
CA ALA A 81 8.33 2.47 4.26
C ALA A 81 6.88 1.95 4.24
N LYS A 82 5.94 2.75 4.74
CA LYS A 82 4.55 2.31 4.92
C LYS A 82 3.74 2.46 3.65
N HIS A 83 3.12 1.39 3.17
CA HIS A 83 2.12 1.47 2.11
C HIS A 83 0.71 1.55 2.69
N GLY A 84 -0.17 2.37 2.10
CA GLY A 84 -1.54 2.47 2.60
C GLY A 84 -2.49 3.26 1.72
N ASN A 85 -3.76 3.26 2.11
CA ASN A 85 -4.84 3.92 1.38
C ASN A 85 -5.82 4.60 2.35
N ARG A 86 -6.84 5.26 1.79
CA ARG A 86 -8.04 5.69 2.53
C ARG A 86 -8.89 4.49 2.94
N GLY A 87 -9.77 4.70 3.91
CA GLY A 87 -10.75 3.69 4.31
C GLY A 87 -11.67 3.33 3.15
N LEU A 88 -11.74 2.03 2.81
CA LEU A 88 -12.68 1.49 1.81
C LEU A 88 -13.91 0.85 2.47
N SER A 89 -13.71 0.08 3.54
CA SER A 89 -14.76 -0.55 4.35
C SER A 89 -14.71 -0.18 5.84
N SER A 90 -13.62 0.45 6.29
CA SER A 90 -13.46 0.99 7.65
C SER A 90 -13.91 2.44 7.72
N LEU A 91 -14.11 2.95 8.94
CA LEU A 91 -14.45 4.36 9.17
C LEU A 91 -13.33 5.32 8.74
N THR A 92 -12.07 4.90 8.88
CA THR A 92 -10.88 5.66 8.46
C THR A 92 -9.77 4.69 8.03
N GLY A 93 -8.95 5.08 7.05
CA GLY A 93 -7.71 4.40 6.68
C GLY A 93 -6.47 5.19 7.08
N ALA A 94 -5.29 4.64 6.75
CA ALA A 94 -4.02 5.24 7.11
C ALA A 94 -3.86 6.65 6.54
N ALA A 95 -4.26 6.85 5.28
CA ALA A 95 -4.20 8.16 4.62
C ALA A 95 -5.08 9.21 5.34
N ASP A 96 -6.27 8.81 5.79
CA ASP A 96 -7.22 9.72 6.46
C ASP A 96 -6.65 10.22 7.79
N VAL A 97 -6.03 9.31 8.56
CA VAL A 97 -5.36 9.67 9.82
C VAL A 97 -4.17 10.60 9.59
N LEU A 98 -3.33 10.29 8.59
CA LEU A 98 -2.15 11.12 8.29
C LEU A 98 -2.55 12.53 7.86
N VAL A 99 -3.57 12.66 7.00
CA VAL A 99 -4.10 13.98 6.61
C VAL A 99 -4.67 14.73 7.80
N ALA A 100 -5.41 14.06 8.68
CA ALA A 100 -5.95 14.67 9.90
C ALA A 100 -4.84 15.14 10.87
N LEU A 101 -3.68 14.48 10.86
CA LEU A 101 -2.49 14.89 11.61
C LEU A 101 -1.68 16.00 10.91
N GLY A 102 -2.12 16.48 9.75
CA GLY A 102 -1.43 17.52 8.97
C GLY A 102 -0.26 17.01 8.12
N VAL A 103 -0.13 15.69 7.94
CA VAL A 103 0.91 15.11 7.08
C VAL A 103 0.49 15.25 5.62
N LYS A 104 1.40 15.80 4.80
CA LYS A 104 1.22 15.87 3.36
C LYS A 104 1.53 14.51 2.74
N ILE A 105 0.51 13.85 2.18
CA ILE A 105 0.61 12.47 1.63
C ILE A 105 0.67 12.43 0.09
N ASP A 106 0.39 13.54 -0.57
CA ASP A 106 0.41 13.73 -2.03
C ASP A 106 1.77 14.31 -2.46
N ILE A 107 2.82 13.54 -2.23
CA ILE A 107 4.21 13.91 -2.51
C ILE A 107 4.84 12.94 -3.52
N SER A 108 5.89 13.39 -4.21
CA SER A 108 6.57 12.57 -5.22
C SER A 108 7.32 11.39 -4.59
N PRO A 109 7.55 10.29 -5.32
CA PRO A 109 8.34 9.16 -4.84
C PRO A 109 9.73 9.56 -4.33
N GLU A 110 10.37 10.54 -4.97
CA GLU A 110 11.64 11.12 -4.53
C GLU A 110 11.53 11.74 -3.15
N PHE A 111 10.48 12.54 -2.90
CA PHE A 111 10.27 13.17 -1.61
C PHE A 111 9.88 12.17 -0.53
N ILE A 112 9.15 11.10 -0.89
CA ILE A 112 8.88 9.99 0.03
C ILE A 112 10.19 9.32 0.45
N GLY A 113 11.09 9.03 -0.51
CA GLY A 113 12.40 8.46 -0.20
C GLY A 113 13.19 9.34 0.77
N ARG A 114 13.21 10.66 0.52
CA ARG A 114 13.79 11.63 1.47
C ARG A 114 13.16 11.56 2.85
N CYS A 115 11.84 11.44 2.98
CA CYS A 115 11.19 11.27 4.28
C CYS A 115 11.67 9.99 4.99
N ILE A 116 11.86 8.88 4.27
CA ILE A 116 12.37 7.64 4.88
C ILE A 116 13.80 7.84 5.39
N HIS A 117 14.67 8.47 4.59
CA HIS A 117 16.07 8.69 4.95
C HIS A 117 16.27 9.75 6.05
N GLU A 118 15.53 10.86 5.99
CA GLU A 118 15.70 12.01 6.89
C GLU A 118 14.84 11.91 8.16
N ALA A 119 13.60 11.41 8.05
CA ALA A 119 12.65 11.34 9.15
C ALA A 119 12.43 9.91 9.69
N GLY A 120 13.05 8.89 9.07
CA GLY A 120 12.89 7.49 9.45
C GLY A 120 11.55 6.87 9.04
N ILE A 121 10.66 7.63 8.38
CA ILE A 121 9.34 7.17 7.95
C ILE A 121 8.87 7.86 6.67
N GLY A 122 8.39 7.05 5.72
CA GLY A 122 7.69 7.51 4.52
C GLY A 122 6.35 6.80 4.36
N PHE A 123 5.41 7.49 3.72
CA PHE A 123 4.08 6.96 3.41
C PHE A 123 3.85 6.95 1.90
N MET A 124 3.56 5.77 1.36
CA MET A 124 3.22 5.56 -0.05
C MET A 124 1.71 5.43 -0.18
N PHE A 125 1.07 6.47 -0.70
CA PHE A 125 -0.37 6.48 -0.95
C PHE A 125 -0.71 5.63 -2.18
N ALA A 126 -1.40 4.49 -1.98
CA ALA A 126 -1.54 3.44 -3.00
C ALA A 126 -2.01 3.94 -4.38
N PRO A 127 -3.06 4.78 -4.52
CA PRO A 127 -3.49 5.25 -5.84
C PRO A 127 -2.45 6.11 -6.57
N ALA A 128 -1.51 6.74 -5.85
CA ALA A 128 -0.43 7.51 -6.46
C ALA A 128 0.72 6.62 -6.95
N HIS A 129 0.89 5.41 -6.40
CA HIS A 129 1.97 4.49 -6.76
C HIS A 129 1.57 3.43 -7.78
N HIS A 130 0.27 3.14 -7.91
CA HIS A 130 -0.27 2.12 -8.81
C HIS A 130 -1.28 2.74 -9.80
N PRO A 131 -0.79 3.46 -10.84
CA PRO A 131 -1.65 4.07 -11.87
C PRO A 131 -2.27 3.05 -12.83
#